data_AF-A0A6I2UWH9-F1
#
_entry.id   AF-A0A6I2UWH9-F1
#
_cell.length_a   1.000
_cell.length_b   1.000
_cell.length_c   1.000
_cell.angle_alpha   90.00
_cell.angle_beta   90.00
_cell.angle_gamma   90.00
#
_symmetry.space_group_name_H-M   'P 1'
#
loop_
_entity.id
_entity.type
_entity.pdbx_description
1 polymer ?
#
loop_
_entity_poly.entity_id
_entity_poly.type
_entity_poly.pdbx_seq_one_letter_code
_entity_poly.pdbx_strand_id
1 'polypeptide(L)'
;MNPVKESMMDEYLKKHPYLKETAKLYLGMEKILSEQVAPVSLPEPQELAGLVRDGLPLLQQAQLQQTVVKVAAVELSDVLAAMEALEAPAPMKTALQDWKIWADEAELSEIQQCFGWLLRQEDTEIHAFAEAARLNEALVRFLGWQIIRALLPDGIKAPEIWAQADWSRPYCPVCGRPPVLAQLRRQQEGHARYLVCDGCHTMWRAARVGCVYCGNQDLKTIHILEAEEEPAMRLDVCDRCHVYLKTCREEGGEEIYLRDWATIHLDLLGEEKGLHKKGSIMLANS
;
A
#
# COMPACT_ATOMS: atom_id res chain seq x y z
N MET A 1 -10.28 3.47 16.02
CA MET A 1 -10.29 4.53 15.00
C MET A 1 -10.58 5.89 15.64
N ASN A 2 -10.19 6.99 14.99
CA ASN A 2 -10.47 8.37 15.45
C ASN A 2 -11.88 8.77 14.97
N PRO A 3 -12.75 9.34 15.82
CA PRO A 3 -14.14 9.67 15.47
C PRO A 3 -14.30 10.65 14.30
N VAL A 4 -13.30 11.49 14.02
CA VAL A 4 -13.30 12.39 12.84
C VAL A 4 -13.15 11.60 11.53
N LYS A 5 -12.40 10.50 11.55
CA LYS A 5 -12.17 9.64 10.38
C LYS A 5 -13.44 8.86 10.01
N GLU A 6 -14.19 8.42 11.02
CA GLU A 6 -15.47 7.72 10.83
C GLU A 6 -16.54 8.62 10.19
N SER A 7 -16.62 9.92 10.55
CA SER A 7 -17.63 10.80 9.93
C SER A 7 -17.34 11.13 8.46
N MET A 8 -16.06 11.31 8.10
CA MET A 8 -15.63 11.57 6.72
C MET A 8 -15.90 10.36 5.81
N MET A 9 -15.61 9.17 6.32
CA MET A 9 -15.93 7.88 5.69
C MET A 9 -17.43 7.74 5.37
N ASP A 10 -18.29 7.99 6.36
CA ASP A 10 -19.73 7.86 6.21
C ASP A 10 -20.31 8.82 5.17
N GLU A 11 -19.77 10.04 5.08
CA GLU A 11 -20.15 11.01 4.06
C GLU A 11 -19.73 10.56 2.65
N TYR A 12 -18.56 9.95 2.52
CA TYR A 12 -18.09 9.40 1.25
C TYR A 12 -18.96 8.22 0.78
N LEU A 13 -19.26 7.27 1.67
CA LEU A 13 -20.08 6.09 1.33
C LEU A 13 -21.53 6.44 0.97
N LYS A 14 -22.08 7.56 1.48
CA LYS A 14 -23.38 8.09 1.04
C LYS A 14 -23.38 8.49 -0.43
N LYS A 15 -22.27 9.02 -0.95
CA LYS A 15 -22.08 9.40 -2.36
C LYS A 15 -21.73 8.20 -3.24
N HIS A 16 -21.11 7.16 -2.67
CA HIS A 16 -20.65 5.97 -3.39
C HIS A 16 -21.21 4.67 -2.79
N PRO A 17 -22.54 4.44 -2.86
CA PRO A 17 -23.19 3.30 -2.18
C PRO A 17 -22.70 1.93 -2.67
N TYR A 18 -22.19 1.84 -3.90
CA TYR A 18 -21.62 0.62 -4.46
C TYR A 18 -20.34 0.15 -3.75
N LEU A 19 -19.65 1.04 -3.02
CA LEU A 19 -18.45 0.71 -2.23
C LEU A 19 -18.76 0.20 -0.84
N LYS A 20 -20.03 0.20 -0.41
CA LYS A 20 -20.40 -0.10 0.98
C LYS A 20 -19.86 -1.46 1.45
N GLU A 21 -19.96 -2.48 0.62
CA GLU A 21 -19.47 -3.82 0.97
C GLU A 21 -17.93 -3.87 1.01
N THR A 22 -17.24 -3.25 0.05
CA THR A 22 -15.77 -3.15 0.06
C THR A 22 -15.25 -2.36 1.27
N ALA A 23 -15.92 -1.28 1.62
CA ALA A 23 -15.56 -0.46 2.78
C ALA A 23 -15.80 -1.21 4.09
N LYS A 24 -16.93 -1.92 4.24
CA LYS A 24 -17.17 -2.80 5.40
C LYS A 24 -16.08 -3.86 5.53
N LEU A 25 -15.70 -4.51 4.43
CA LEU A 25 -14.63 -5.51 4.43
C LEU A 25 -13.31 -4.89 4.90
N TYR A 26 -12.93 -3.74 4.34
CA TYR A 26 -11.70 -3.04 4.71
C TYR A 26 -11.70 -2.62 6.18
N LEU A 27 -12.76 -1.96 6.65
CA LEU A 27 -12.87 -1.49 8.03
C LEU A 27 -12.92 -2.66 9.02
N GLY A 28 -13.60 -3.76 8.67
CA GLY A 28 -13.63 -4.98 9.46
C GLY A 28 -12.24 -5.60 9.61
N MET A 29 -11.50 -5.70 8.49
CA MET A 29 -10.12 -6.20 8.50
C MET A 29 -9.17 -5.27 9.27
N GLU A 30 -9.28 -3.96 9.08
CA GLU A 30 -8.48 -2.97 9.82
C GLU A 30 -8.72 -3.04 11.32
N LYS A 31 -9.98 -3.21 11.74
CA LYS A 31 -10.33 -3.44 13.13
C LYS A 31 -9.64 -4.69 13.69
N ILE A 32 -9.78 -5.84 13.01
CA ILE A 32 -9.13 -7.09 13.43
C ILE A 32 -7.62 -6.90 13.55
N LEU A 33 -6.97 -6.34 12.53
CA LEU A 33 -5.52 -6.11 12.54
C LEU A 33 -5.08 -5.20 13.69
N SER A 34 -5.86 -4.15 14.01
CA SER A 34 -5.55 -3.25 15.12
C SER A 34 -5.70 -3.90 16.51
N GLU A 35 -6.50 -4.96 16.61
CA GLU A 35 -6.72 -5.71 17.85
C GLU A 35 -5.70 -6.85 18.02
N GLN A 36 -5.25 -7.46 16.92
CA GLN A 36 -4.31 -8.59 16.94
C GLN A 36 -2.85 -8.14 16.87
N VAL A 37 -2.52 -7.14 16.04
CA VAL A 37 -1.13 -6.83 15.69
C VAL A 37 -0.65 -5.58 16.42
N ALA A 38 0.35 -5.75 17.29
CA ALA A 38 1.00 -4.64 17.97
C ALA A 38 2.15 -4.06 17.13
N PRO A 39 2.27 -2.72 16.99
CA PRO A 39 3.39 -2.11 16.28
C PRO A 39 4.74 -2.48 16.89
N VAL A 40 5.73 -2.77 16.04
CA VAL A 40 7.11 -2.99 16.48
C VAL A 40 7.78 -1.68 16.84
N SER A 41 8.78 -1.74 17.73
CA SER A 41 9.66 -0.61 17.98
C SER A 41 10.54 -0.36 16.74
N LEU A 42 10.45 0.86 16.20
CA LEU A 42 11.28 1.35 15.12
C LEU A 42 12.18 2.48 15.61
N PRO A 43 13.27 2.80 14.90
CA PRO A 43 14.15 3.92 15.25
C PRO A 43 13.40 5.23 15.38
N GLU A 44 13.89 6.09 16.27
CA GLU A 44 13.27 7.38 16.54
C GLU A 44 13.41 8.31 15.32
N PRO A 45 12.50 9.28 15.12
CA PRO A 45 12.52 10.16 13.95
C PRO A 45 13.85 10.86 13.70
N GLN A 46 14.62 11.18 14.75
CA GLN A 46 15.92 11.84 14.60
C GLN A 46 17.02 10.93 14.01
N GLU A 47 16.86 9.61 14.13
CA GLU A 47 17.85 8.62 13.65
C GLU A 47 17.64 8.28 12.17
N LEU A 48 16.41 8.47 11.67
CA LEU A 48 16.02 8.04 10.32
C LEU A 48 16.89 8.65 9.22
N ALA A 49 17.22 9.94 9.32
CA ALA A 49 18.04 10.65 8.33
C ALA A 49 19.43 10.00 8.14
N GLY A 50 20.01 9.45 9.21
CA GLY A 50 21.27 8.71 9.15
C GLY A 50 21.10 7.35 8.48
N LEU A 51 20.03 6.64 8.86
CA LEU A 51 19.75 5.27 8.41
C LEU A 51 19.39 5.17 6.92
N VAL A 52 18.72 6.19 6.37
CA VAL A 52 18.24 6.16 4.97
C VAL A 52 19.11 7.00 4.01
N ARG A 53 20.21 7.58 4.49
CA ARG A 53 21.07 8.49 3.71
C ARG A 53 21.51 7.91 2.37
N ASP A 54 21.88 6.63 2.38
CA ASP A 54 22.39 5.94 1.18
C ASP A 54 21.27 5.53 0.21
N GLY A 55 20.02 5.85 0.53
CA GLY A 55 18.85 5.49 -0.28
C GLY A 55 18.30 4.09 -0.03
N LEU A 56 18.79 3.40 1.01
CA LEU A 56 18.26 2.12 1.46
C LEU A 56 17.00 2.36 2.31
N PRO A 57 15.83 1.81 1.91
CA PRO A 57 14.61 1.94 2.72
C PRO A 57 14.75 1.30 4.10
N LEU A 58 13.97 1.80 5.06
CA LEU A 58 14.03 1.40 6.47
C LEU A 58 13.93 -0.13 6.66
N LEU A 59 12.95 -0.78 6.03
CA LEU A 59 12.69 -2.22 6.13
C LEU A 59 13.55 -3.07 5.18
N GLN A 60 14.48 -2.45 4.45
CA GLN A 60 15.52 -3.17 3.68
C GLN A 60 16.84 -3.24 4.44
N GLN A 61 16.91 -2.68 5.65
CA GLN A 61 18.02 -2.88 6.57
C GLN A 61 17.87 -4.22 7.27
N ALA A 62 18.92 -5.05 7.25
CA ALA A 62 18.88 -6.44 7.69
C ALA A 62 18.27 -6.63 9.09
N GLN A 63 18.66 -5.79 10.06
CA GLN A 63 18.17 -5.89 11.44
C GLN A 63 16.67 -5.60 11.55
N LEU A 64 16.20 -4.52 10.91
CA LEU A 64 14.79 -4.11 10.95
C LEU A 64 13.91 -5.06 10.15
N GLN A 65 14.39 -5.51 9.00
CA GLN A 65 13.75 -6.54 8.19
C GLN A 65 13.53 -7.81 9.01
N GLN A 66 14.58 -8.31 9.67
CA GLN A 66 14.48 -9.51 10.49
C GLN A 66 13.49 -9.35 11.64
N THR A 67 13.47 -8.19 12.31
CA THR A 67 12.50 -7.90 13.38
C THR A 67 11.08 -7.95 12.85
N VAL A 68 10.76 -7.25 11.76
CA VAL A 68 9.40 -7.23 11.20
C VAL A 68 8.98 -8.61 10.72
N VAL A 69 9.86 -9.35 10.03
CA VAL A 69 9.57 -10.72 9.57
C VAL A 69 9.23 -11.66 10.72
N LYS A 70 10.03 -11.62 11.80
CA LYS A 70 9.82 -12.48 12.96
C LYS A 70 8.48 -12.21 13.63
N VAL A 71 8.15 -10.94 13.86
CA VAL A 71 6.88 -10.58 14.50
C VAL A 71 5.71 -10.91 13.57
N ALA A 72 5.77 -10.53 12.29
CA ALA A 72 4.71 -10.86 11.32
C ALA A 72 4.41 -12.36 11.23
N ALA A 73 5.46 -13.19 11.29
CA ALA A 73 5.30 -14.64 11.25
C ALA A 73 4.61 -15.20 12.50
N VAL A 74 4.86 -14.62 13.68
CA VAL A 74 4.19 -15.01 14.94
C VAL A 74 2.72 -14.60 14.92
N GLU A 75 2.42 -13.40 14.43
CA GLU A 75 1.04 -12.87 14.40
C GLU A 75 0.14 -13.56 13.36
N LEU A 76 0.71 -14.26 12.37
CA LEU A 76 -0.07 -14.77 11.22
C LEU A 76 -1.22 -15.68 11.64
N SER A 77 -0.97 -16.66 12.50
CA SER A 77 -1.99 -17.65 12.88
C SER A 77 -3.15 -17.01 13.65
N ASP A 78 -2.85 -16.10 14.58
CA ASP A 78 -3.86 -15.38 15.35
C ASP A 78 -4.67 -14.42 14.47
N VAL A 79 -4.02 -13.74 13.53
CA VAL A 79 -4.70 -12.92 12.52
C VAL A 79 -5.62 -13.78 11.65
N LEU A 80 -5.15 -14.90 11.11
CA LEU A 80 -5.97 -15.78 10.25
C LEU A 80 -7.17 -16.36 11.01
N ALA A 81 -6.99 -16.74 12.28
CA ALA A 81 -8.08 -17.18 13.14
C ALA A 81 -9.11 -16.07 13.38
N ALA A 82 -8.66 -14.84 13.65
CA ALA A 82 -9.57 -13.70 13.84
C ALA A 82 -10.33 -13.32 12.55
N MET A 83 -9.71 -13.53 11.38
CA MET A 83 -10.35 -13.28 10.07
C MET A 83 -11.54 -14.21 9.76
N GLU A 84 -11.71 -15.31 10.49
CA GLU A 84 -12.90 -16.17 10.35
C GLU A 84 -14.22 -15.43 10.68
N ALA A 85 -14.14 -14.44 11.57
CA ALA A 85 -15.27 -13.59 11.94
C ALA A 85 -15.58 -12.49 10.90
N LEU A 86 -14.71 -12.30 9.89
CA LEU A 86 -14.88 -11.27 8.88
C LEU A 86 -16.04 -11.61 7.94
N GLU A 87 -16.94 -10.64 7.76
CA GLU A 87 -17.96 -10.70 6.72
C GLU A 87 -17.30 -10.46 5.35
N ALA A 88 -17.06 -11.54 4.62
CA ALA A 88 -16.36 -11.53 3.34
C ALA A 88 -17.03 -12.44 2.30
N PRO A 89 -16.83 -12.20 0.99
CA PRO A 89 -17.29 -13.11 -0.07
C PRO A 89 -16.76 -14.54 0.11
N ALA A 90 -17.56 -15.54 -0.28
CA ALA A 90 -17.20 -16.95 -0.12
C ALA A 90 -15.82 -17.33 -0.66
N PRO A 91 -15.38 -16.87 -1.86
CA PRO A 91 -14.03 -17.18 -2.35
C PRO A 91 -12.91 -16.67 -1.44
N MET A 92 -13.10 -15.49 -0.82
CA MET A 92 -12.13 -14.94 0.13
C MET A 92 -12.10 -15.74 1.42
N LYS A 93 -13.27 -16.20 1.91
CA LYS A 93 -13.33 -17.07 3.10
C LYS A 93 -12.61 -18.40 2.88
N THR A 94 -12.79 -19.02 1.72
CA THR A 94 -12.06 -20.24 1.34
C THR A 94 -10.55 -19.98 1.31
N ALA A 95 -10.11 -18.91 0.65
CA ALA A 95 -8.69 -18.58 0.59
C ALA A 95 -8.07 -18.27 1.97
N LEU A 96 -8.82 -17.64 2.88
CA LEU A 96 -8.38 -17.43 4.27
C LEU A 96 -8.26 -18.76 5.02
N GLN A 97 -9.22 -19.66 4.83
CA GLN A 97 -9.19 -21.00 5.43
C GLN A 97 -8.02 -21.83 4.91
N ASP A 98 -7.78 -21.83 3.60
CA ASP A 98 -6.65 -22.56 3.00
C ASP A 98 -5.32 -22.06 3.56
N TRP A 99 -5.16 -20.74 3.70
CA TRP A 99 -3.94 -20.18 4.29
C TRP A 99 -3.82 -20.49 5.78
N LYS A 100 -4.93 -20.50 6.53
CA LYS A 100 -4.94 -20.90 7.93
C LYS A 100 -4.48 -22.35 8.10
N ILE A 101 -5.02 -23.28 7.30
CA ILE A 101 -4.64 -24.70 7.34
C ILE A 101 -3.14 -24.84 7.08
N TRP A 102 -2.62 -24.16 6.06
CA TRP A 102 -1.19 -24.14 5.78
C TRP A 102 -0.37 -23.59 6.96
N ALA A 103 -0.80 -22.46 7.55
CA ALA A 103 -0.08 -21.81 8.64
C ALA A 103 -0.09 -22.63 9.95
N ASP A 104 -1.13 -23.44 10.19
CA ASP A 104 -1.21 -24.34 11.34
C ASP A 104 -0.21 -25.52 11.24
N GLU A 105 0.16 -25.92 10.02
CA GLU A 105 1.08 -27.04 9.75
C GLU A 105 2.52 -26.59 9.44
N ALA A 106 2.71 -25.35 9.01
CA ALA A 106 4.01 -24.81 8.60
C ALA A 106 4.96 -24.57 9.78
N GLU A 107 6.25 -24.79 9.56
CA GLU A 107 7.28 -24.39 10.49
C GLU A 107 7.40 -22.85 10.52
N LEU A 108 7.72 -22.28 11.68
CA LEU A 108 7.84 -20.83 11.84
C LEU A 108 8.85 -20.21 10.84
N SER A 109 9.90 -20.94 10.47
CA SER A 109 10.87 -20.50 9.46
C SER A 109 10.27 -20.38 8.06
N GLU A 110 9.30 -21.21 7.70
CA GLU A 110 8.61 -21.14 6.40
C GLU A 110 7.71 -19.89 6.34
N ILE A 111 7.00 -19.61 7.44
CA ILE A 111 6.20 -18.40 7.56
C ILE A 111 7.10 -17.15 7.50
N GLN A 112 8.23 -17.16 8.22
CA GLN A 112 9.22 -16.08 8.15
C GLN A 112 9.74 -15.89 6.73
N GLN A 113 9.97 -16.98 6.00
CA GLN A 113 10.42 -16.90 4.61
C GLN A 113 9.38 -16.22 3.71
N CYS A 114 8.10 -16.56 3.89
CA CYS A 114 6.98 -15.89 3.19
C CYS A 114 6.98 -14.37 3.40
N PHE A 115 7.06 -13.90 4.65
CA PHE A 115 7.15 -12.45 4.94
C PHE A 115 8.46 -11.82 4.44
N GLY A 116 9.56 -12.59 4.44
CA GLY A 116 10.83 -12.19 3.87
C GLY A 116 10.75 -11.94 2.37
N TRP A 117 10.02 -12.78 1.63
CA TRP A 117 9.75 -12.58 0.20
C TRP A 117 8.88 -11.36 -0.04
N LEU A 118 7.81 -11.18 0.75
CA LEU A 118 6.94 -10.00 0.67
C LEU A 118 7.72 -8.70 0.85
N LEU A 119 8.50 -8.57 1.92
CA LEU A 119 9.27 -7.34 2.19
C LEU A 119 10.34 -7.08 1.13
N ARG A 120 11.02 -8.11 0.63
CA ARG A 120 12.02 -7.98 -0.43
C ARG A 120 11.43 -7.85 -1.82
N GLN A 121 10.10 -7.97 -1.94
CA GLN A 121 9.36 -7.87 -3.21
C GLN A 121 9.83 -8.93 -4.22
N GLU A 122 10.10 -10.14 -3.72
CA GLU A 122 10.58 -11.30 -4.48
C GLU A 122 9.38 -11.99 -5.15
N ASP A 123 8.87 -11.37 -6.24
CA ASP A 123 7.60 -11.77 -6.87
C ASP A 123 7.60 -13.19 -7.44
N THR A 124 8.75 -13.66 -7.92
CA THR A 124 8.88 -15.02 -8.49
C THR A 124 8.77 -16.07 -7.38
N GLU A 125 9.37 -15.78 -6.23
CA GLU A 125 9.36 -16.62 -5.04
C GLU A 125 7.96 -16.64 -4.40
N ILE A 126 7.28 -15.49 -4.33
CA ILE A 126 5.88 -15.41 -3.86
C ILE A 126 4.97 -16.25 -4.76
N HIS A 127 5.12 -16.14 -6.08
CA HIS A 127 4.33 -16.91 -7.03
C HIS A 127 4.56 -18.41 -6.88
N ALA A 128 5.83 -18.84 -6.86
CA ALA A 128 6.20 -20.25 -6.68
C ALA A 128 5.70 -20.81 -5.34
N PHE A 129 5.78 -20.02 -4.28
CA PHE A 129 5.24 -20.37 -2.97
C PHE A 129 3.73 -20.56 -3.01
N ALA A 130 2.98 -19.59 -3.54
CA ALA A 130 1.53 -19.66 -3.62
C ALA A 130 1.05 -20.86 -4.45
N GLU A 131 1.73 -21.16 -5.56
CA GLU A 131 1.45 -22.35 -6.38
C GLU A 131 1.72 -23.65 -5.61
N ALA A 132 2.91 -23.78 -5.01
CA ALA A 132 3.31 -24.99 -4.30
C ALA A 132 2.44 -25.27 -3.07
N ALA A 133 2.11 -24.23 -2.30
CA ALA A 133 1.25 -24.30 -1.12
C ALA A 133 -0.26 -24.30 -1.47
N ARG A 134 -0.61 -24.16 -2.76
CA ARG A 134 -2.00 -24.04 -3.27
C ARG A 134 -2.78 -22.90 -2.59
N LEU A 135 -2.10 -21.80 -2.32
CA LEU A 135 -2.68 -20.61 -1.72
C LEU A 135 -3.09 -19.60 -2.78
N ASN A 136 -4.09 -18.79 -2.47
CA ASN A 136 -4.44 -17.66 -3.32
C ASN A 136 -3.35 -16.56 -3.21
N GLU A 137 -2.56 -16.37 -4.28
CA GLU A 137 -1.45 -15.41 -4.29
C GLU A 137 -1.88 -13.98 -3.95
N ALA A 138 -3.01 -13.52 -4.49
CA ALA A 138 -3.52 -12.18 -4.24
C ALA A 138 -3.87 -11.97 -2.76
N LEU A 139 -4.46 -12.97 -2.11
CA LEU A 139 -4.74 -12.92 -0.67
C LEU A 139 -3.43 -12.94 0.15
N VAL A 140 -2.46 -13.79 -0.21
CA VAL A 140 -1.15 -13.85 0.45
C VAL A 140 -0.47 -12.49 0.43
N ARG A 141 -0.41 -11.87 -0.75
CA ARG A 141 0.12 -10.52 -0.93
C ARG A 141 -0.67 -9.50 -0.13
N PHE A 142 -1.98 -9.49 -0.27
CA PHE A 142 -2.86 -8.49 0.34
C PHE A 142 -2.77 -8.53 1.86
N LEU A 143 -3.17 -9.63 2.49
CA LEU A 143 -3.21 -9.73 3.95
C LEU A 143 -1.79 -9.74 4.55
N GLY A 144 -0.80 -10.34 3.87
CA GLY A 144 0.59 -10.27 4.31
C GLY A 144 1.12 -8.83 4.40
N TRP A 145 0.84 -7.99 3.40
CA TRP A 145 1.17 -6.56 3.47
C TRP A 145 0.33 -5.80 4.49
N GLN A 146 -0.93 -6.19 4.73
CA GLN A 146 -1.75 -5.57 5.78
C GLN A 146 -1.24 -5.88 7.19
N ILE A 147 -0.71 -7.09 7.43
CA ILE A 147 -0.02 -7.44 8.67
C ILE A 147 1.25 -6.59 8.80
N ILE A 148 2.09 -6.52 7.77
CA ILE A 148 3.29 -5.66 7.76
C ILE A 148 2.92 -4.20 8.05
N ARG A 149 1.83 -3.68 7.45
CA ARG A 149 1.33 -2.32 7.70
C ARG A 149 0.97 -2.09 9.16
N ALA A 150 0.28 -3.04 9.79
CA ALA A 150 -0.17 -2.95 11.17
C ALA A 150 1.01 -2.98 12.17
N LEU A 151 2.10 -3.67 11.82
CA LEU A 151 3.34 -3.65 12.59
C LEU A 151 4.06 -2.29 12.58
N LEU A 152 3.71 -1.37 11.68
CA LEU A 152 4.40 -0.08 11.56
C LEU A 152 3.68 1.01 12.36
N PRO A 153 4.37 1.72 13.28
CA PRO A 153 3.80 2.84 14.00
C PRO A 153 3.30 3.94 13.06
N ASP A 154 2.13 4.53 13.33
CA ASP A 154 1.55 5.53 12.42
C ASP A 154 2.42 6.76 12.18
N GLY A 155 3.24 7.14 13.17
CA GLY A 155 4.21 8.22 13.03
C GLY A 155 5.12 8.02 11.81
N ILE A 156 5.62 6.81 11.59
CA ILE A 156 6.56 6.51 10.49
C ILE A 156 5.93 6.65 9.10
N LYS A 157 4.59 6.62 9.01
CA LYS A 157 3.84 6.73 7.75
C LYS A 157 3.64 8.18 7.33
N ALA A 158 3.88 9.14 8.23
CA ALA A 158 3.64 10.55 8.03
C ALA A 158 4.72 11.19 7.13
N PRO A 159 4.33 12.02 6.14
CA PRO A 159 5.28 12.60 5.20
C PRO A 159 6.21 13.65 5.83
N GLU A 160 5.85 14.23 6.98
CA GLU A 160 6.65 15.22 7.70
C GLU A 160 7.97 14.62 8.22
N ILE A 161 7.95 13.35 8.62
CA ILE A 161 9.16 12.63 9.06
C ILE A 161 10.12 12.44 7.90
N TRP A 162 9.60 12.06 6.73
CA TRP A 162 10.43 11.83 5.54
C TRP A 162 10.95 13.11 4.90
N ALA A 163 10.23 14.21 5.08
CA ALA A 163 10.75 15.54 4.74
C ALA A 163 11.95 15.93 5.63
N GLN A 164 11.91 15.62 6.94
CA GLN A 164 13.04 15.86 7.86
C GLN A 164 14.25 14.99 7.54
N ALA A 165 14.02 13.77 7.02
CA ALA A 165 15.06 12.86 6.57
C ALA A 165 15.60 13.16 5.15
N ASP A 166 15.18 14.27 4.53
CA ASP A 166 15.54 14.67 3.15
C ASP A 166 15.27 13.58 2.09
N TRP A 167 14.21 12.79 2.28
CA TRP A 167 13.86 11.74 1.35
C TRP A 167 13.10 12.28 0.14
N SER A 168 13.69 12.11 -1.05
CA SER A 168 13.13 12.60 -2.32
C SER A 168 13.09 11.53 -3.42
N ARG A 169 13.25 10.25 -3.05
CA ARG A 169 13.35 9.13 -4.01
C ARG A 169 11.97 8.69 -4.54
N PRO A 170 11.92 8.05 -5.73
CA PRO A 170 10.65 7.66 -6.34
C PRO A 170 9.96 6.45 -5.70
N TYR A 171 10.58 5.84 -4.69
CA TYR A 171 10.05 4.67 -3.98
C TYR A 171 9.90 4.97 -2.49
N CYS A 172 9.10 4.13 -1.83
CA CYS A 172 8.75 4.29 -0.43
C CYS A 172 10.00 4.27 0.47
N PRO A 173 10.18 5.25 1.36
CA PRO A 173 11.31 5.27 2.31
C PRO A 173 11.26 4.15 3.35
N VAL A 174 10.08 3.58 3.60
CA VAL A 174 9.91 2.51 4.59
C VAL A 174 10.18 1.15 3.95
N CYS A 175 9.35 0.72 2.99
CA CYS A 175 9.44 -0.64 2.46
C CYS A 175 10.11 -0.74 1.09
N GLY A 176 10.37 0.38 0.41
CA GLY A 176 10.98 0.37 -0.92
C GLY A 176 10.03 0.09 -2.09
N ARG A 177 8.72 -0.11 -1.85
CA ARG A 177 7.75 -0.31 -2.93
C ARG A 177 7.56 0.95 -3.79
N PRO A 178 7.17 0.81 -5.07
CA PRO A 178 6.70 1.93 -5.87
C PRO A 178 5.41 2.53 -5.27
N PRO A 179 5.10 3.80 -5.56
CA PRO A 179 3.81 4.38 -5.18
C PRO A 179 2.68 3.77 -6.00
N VAL A 180 1.50 3.65 -5.40
CA VAL A 180 0.27 3.27 -6.12
C VAL A 180 -0.56 4.46 -6.52
N LEU A 181 -0.45 5.56 -5.77
CA LEU A 181 -1.19 6.79 -5.98
C LEU A 181 -0.39 8.00 -5.49
N ALA A 182 -0.84 9.19 -5.88
CA ALA A 182 -0.35 10.46 -5.38
C ALA A 182 -1.47 11.35 -4.86
N GLN A 183 -1.12 12.28 -3.98
CA GLN A 183 -1.96 13.38 -3.52
C GLN A 183 -1.27 14.70 -3.80
N LEU A 184 -2.02 15.69 -4.29
CA LEU A 184 -1.59 17.07 -4.35
C LEU A 184 -2.07 17.78 -3.09
N ARG A 185 -1.14 18.34 -2.32
CA ARG A 185 -1.48 19.17 -1.16
C ARG A 185 -1.04 20.60 -1.41
N ARG A 186 -1.89 21.54 -1.07
CA ARG A 186 -1.63 22.97 -1.16
C ARG A 186 -0.46 23.32 -0.25
N GLN A 187 0.40 24.18 -0.76
CA GLN A 187 1.51 24.79 -0.03
C GLN A 187 1.40 26.31 -0.18
N GLN A 188 2.27 27.05 0.52
CA GLN A 188 2.34 28.52 0.37
C GLN A 188 2.56 28.90 -1.11
N GLU A 189 3.40 28.13 -1.82
CA GLU A 189 3.66 28.29 -3.25
C GLU A 189 3.17 27.05 -4.03
N GLY A 190 1.92 27.11 -4.49
CA GLY A 190 1.34 26.07 -5.35
C GLY A 190 0.96 24.79 -4.62
N HIS A 191 1.27 23.64 -5.21
CA HIS A 191 0.92 22.32 -4.68
C HIS A 191 2.14 21.40 -4.68
N ALA A 192 2.38 20.73 -3.56
CA ALA A 192 3.37 19.66 -3.45
C ALA A 192 2.73 18.30 -3.78
N ARG A 193 3.51 17.43 -4.42
CA ARG A 193 3.11 16.05 -4.72
C ARG A 193 3.60 15.13 -3.60
N TYR A 194 2.67 14.40 -3.02
CA TYR A 194 2.92 13.34 -2.06
C TYR A 194 2.59 12.01 -2.72
N LEU A 195 3.50 11.06 -2.62
CA LEU A 195 3.32 9.69 -3.06
C LEU A 195 2.81 8.85 -1.91
N VAL A 196 2.09 7.77 -2.23
CA VAL A 196 1.46 6.88 -1.26
C VAL A 196 1.76 5.44 -1.62
N CYS A 197 2.21 4.67 -0.63
CA CYS A 197 2.58 3.27 -0.78
C CYS A 197 1.40 2.35 -0.48
N ASP A 198 1.03 1.46 -1.40
CA ASP A 198 -0.04 0.47 -1.20
C ASP A 198 0.28 -0.58 -0.12
N GLY A 199 1.56 -0.78 0.20
CA GLY A 199 1.99 -1.79 1.17
C GLY A 199 1.97 -1.27 2.60
N CYS A 200 2.86 -0.34 2.93
CA CYS A 200 3.00 0.16 4.31
C CYS A 200 2.18 1.44 4.59
N HIS A 201 1.48 1.96 3.59
CA HIS A 201 0.70 3.20 3.65
C HIS A 201 1.49 4.46 3.99
N THR A 202 2.82 4.41 3.87
CA THR A 202 3.66 5.59 4.05
C THR A 202 3.42 6.60 2.95
N MET A 203 3.33 7.87 3.34
CA MET A 203 3.32 9.00 2.43
C MET A 203 4.68 9.70 2.44
N TRP A 204 5.15 10.16 1.28
CA TRP A 204 6.39 10.93 1.18
C TRP A 204 6.35 11.93 0.04
N ARG A 205 7.17 12.98 0.12
CA ARG A 205 7.22 14.02 -0.92
C ARG A 205 8.02 13.52 -2.12
N ALA A 206 7.59 13.90 -3.31
CA ALA A 206 8.33 13.64 -4.55
C ALA A 206 8.38 14.89 -5.44
N ALA A 207 9.20 14.80 -6.50
CA ALA A 207 9.23 15.82 -7.54
C ALA A 207 7.82 16.07 -8.09
N ARG A 208 7.48 17.36 -8.24
CA ARG A 208 6.13 17.77 -8.65
C ARG A 208 5.78 17.33 -10.06
N VAL A 209 6.79 17.29 -10.93
CA VAL A 209 6.65 17.07 -12.37
C VAL A 209 7.59 15.95 -12.79
N GLY A 210 7.13 15.14 -13.74
CA GLY A 210 7.86 13.97 -14.25
C GLY A 210 7.23 12.64 -13.84
N CYS A 211 7.65 11.59 -14.55
CA CYS A 211 7.25 10.23 -14.28
C CYS A 211 8.03 9.69 -13.07
N VAL A 212 7.31 9.27 -12.04
CA VAL A 212 7.91 8.70 -10.83
C VAL A 212 8.50 7.31 -11.07
N TYR A 213 8.07 6.61 -12.12
CA TYR A 213 8.51 5.25 -12.39
C TYR A 213 9.78 5.19 -13.23
N CYS A 214 9.82 5.89 -14.37
CA CYS A 214 10.96 5.85 -15.31
C CYS A 214 11.85 7.09 -15.26
N GLY A 215 11.53 8.08 -14.41
CA GLY A 215 12.30 9.32 -14.26
C GLY A 215 12.18 10.30 -15.43
N ASN A 216 11.24 10.07 -16.36
CA ASN A 216 11.05 10.94 -17.51
C ASN A 216 10.60 12.36 -17.08
N GLN A 217 11.29 13.38 -17.59
CA GLN A 217 11.01 14.79 -17.29
C GLN A 217 10.57 15.59 -18.53
N ASP A 218 10.48 14.96 -19.71
CA ASP A 218 10.01 15.63 -20.92
C ASP A 218 8.50 15.86 -20.87
N LEU A 219 8.11 17.12 -20.66
CA LEU A 219 6.71 17.55 -20.54
C LEU A 219 5.87 17.26 -21.80
N LYS A 220 6.49 17.06 -22.97
CA LYS A 220 5.78 16.70 -24.20
C LYS A 220 5.27 15.26 -24.20
N THR A 221 5.75 14.44 -23.27
CA THR A 221 5.45 13.00 -23.14
C THR A 221 4.85 12.66 -21.77
N ILE A 222 4.44 13.70 -21.04
CA ILE A 222 3.72 13.61 -19.77
C ILE A 222 2.38 14.29 -19.97
N HIS A 223 1.30 13.54 -19.81
CA HIS A 223 -0.05 14.03 -20.02
C HIS A 223 -0.93 13.74 -18.82
N ILE A 224 -2.03 14.48 -18.71
CA ILE A 224 -3.03 14.27 -17.69
C ILE A 224 -4.30 13.79 -18.39
N LEU A 225 -4.86 12.69 -17.92
CA LEU A 225 -6.22 12.29 -18.27
C LEU A 225 -7.14 12.59 -17.09
N GLU A 226 -8.28 13.20 -17.39
CA GLU A 226 -9.29 13.57 -16.42
C GLU A 226 -10.62 12.96 -16.86
N ALA A 227 -11.44 12.54 -15.90
CA ALA A 227 -12.82 12.16 -16.15
C ALA A 227 -13.72 13.25 -15.56
N GLU A 228 -14.67 13.74 -16.36
CA GLU A 228 -15.58 14.82 -15.93
C GLU A 228 -16.38 14.45 -14.66
N GLU A 229 -16.69 13.17 -14.50
CA GLU A 229 -17.44 12.65 -13.35
C GLU A 229 -16.57 12.47 -12.08
N GLU A 230 -15.24 12.55 -12.18
CA GLU A 230 -14.31 12.41 -11.06
C GLU A 230 -13.31 13.58 -10.97
N PRO A 231 -13.76 14.83 -10.76
CA PRO A 231 -12.88 16.01 -10.77
C PRO A 231 -11.80 15.99 -9.67
N ALA A 232 -12.00 15.20 -8.62
CA ALA A 232 -11.05 15.02 -7.53
C ALA A 232 -9.86 14.13 -7.91
N MET A 233 -9.98 13.33 -8.98
CA MET A 233 -8.99 12.33 -9.40
C MET A 233 -8.55 12.57 -10.84
N ARG A 234 -7.29 12.26 -11.13
CA ARG A 234 -6.74 12.31 -12.49
C ARG A 234 -5.72 11.20 -12.69
N LEU A 235 -5.40 10.89 -13.94
CA LEU A 235 -4.28 10.02 -14.29
C LEU A 235 -3.11 10.89 -14.75
N ASP A 236 -1.98 10.81 -14.03
CA ASP A 236 -0.70 11.34 -14.51
C ASP A 236 -0.04 10.26 -15.39
N VAL A 237 -0.02 10.47 -16.70
CA VAL A 237 0.38 9.49 -17.73
C VAL A 237 1.78 9.78 -18.24
N CYS A 238 2.57 8.73 -18.47
CA CYS A 238 3.85 8.83 -19.17
C CYS A 238 3.86 7.96 -20.43
N ASP A 239 3.97 8.62 -21.59
CA ASP A 239 3.97 7.94 -22.89
C ASP A 239 5.26 7.15 -23.14
N ARG A 240 6.34 7.48 -22.44
CA ARG A 240 7.63 6.79 -22.59
C ARG A 240 7.61 5.38 -22.01
N CYS A 241 6.90 5.17 -20.91
CA CYS A 241 6.83 3.85 -20.25
C CYS A 241 5.43 3.26 -20.23
N HIS A 242 4.43 3.94 -20.81
CA HIS A 242 3.04 3.50 -20.86
C HIS A 242 2.45 3.18 -19.48
N VAL A 243 2.79 3.97 -18.47
CA VAL A 243 2.28 3.81 -17.10
C VAL A 243 1.54 5.08 -16.69
N TYR A 244 0.50 4.91 -15.87
CA TYR A 244 -0.18 6.01 -15.20
C TYR A 244 -0.03 5.96 -13.67
N LEU A 245 -0.20 7.11 -13.03
CA LEU A 245 -0.37 7.21 -11.58
C LEU A 245 -1.67 7.99 -11.29
N LYS A 246 -2.61 7.36 -10.58
CA LYS A 246 -3.77 8.08 -10.06
C LYS A 246 -3.31 9.16 -9.09
N THR A 247 -3.81 10.37 -9.27
CA THR A 247 -3.45 11.53 -8.48
C THR A 247 -4.69 12.22 -7.95
N CYS A 248 -4.87 12.22 -6.64
CA CYS A 248 -5.92 12.94 -5.94
C CYS A 248 -5.56 14.43 -5.81
N ARG A 249 -6.50 15.30 -6.16
CA ARG A 249 -6.36 16.77 -6.06
C ARG A 249 -6.90 17.33 -4.74
N GLU A 250 -7.69 16.55 -4.01
CA GLU A 250 -8.28 16.95 -2.75
C GLU A 250 -7.44 16.49 -1.56
N GLU A 251 -7.49 17.27 -0.48
CA GLU A 251 -6.82 16.99 0.76
C GLU A 251 -7.73 16.15 1.68
N GLY A 252 -7.16 15.08 2.24
CA GLY A 252 -7.86 14.09 3.08
C GLY A 252 -6.95 12.87 3.30
N GLY A 253 -6.95 12.30 4.51
CA GLY A 253 -5.98 11.26 4.91
C GLY A 253 -6.34 9.86 4.42
N GLU A 254 -7.23 9.19 5.15
CA GLU A 254 -7.59 7.77 4.91
C GLU A 254 -8.56 7.55 3.74
N GLU A 255 -9.27 8.60 3.32
CA GLU A 255 -10.15 8.54 2.14
C GLU A 255 -9.39 8.18 0.86
N ILE A 256 -8.07 8.33 0.84
CA ILE A 256 -7.32 8.24 -0.41
C ILE A 256 -7.34 6.85 -1.04
N TYR A 257 -7.34 5.79 -0.24
CA TYR A 257 -7.48 4.42 -0.75
C TYR A 257 -8.90 4.11 -1.20
N LEU A 258 -9.90 4.66 -0.49
CA LEU A 258 -11.28 4.54 -0.92
C LEU A 258 -11.55 5.27 -2.22
N ARG A 259 -10.90 6.43 -2.42
CA ARG A 259 -10.93 7.15 -3.68
C ARG A 259 -10.25 6.34 -4.78
N ASP A 260 -9.16 5.63 -4.51
CA ASP A 260 -8.58 4.69 -5.48
C ASP A 260 -9.58 3.60 -5.88
N TRP A 261 -10.26 2.99 -4.91
CA TRP A 261 -11.27 1.94 -5.17
C TRP A 261 -12.54 2.47 -5.85
N ALA A 262 -13.01 3.65 -5.46
CA ALA A 262 -14.14 4.32 -6.11
C ALA A 262 -13.86 4.62 -7.59
N THR A 263 -12.60 4.90 -7.89
CA THR A 263 -12.16 5.28 -9.23
C THR A 263 -11.57 4.11 -10.02
N ILE A 264 -12.03 2.88 -9.79
CA ILE A 264 -11.59 1.71 -10.55
C ILE A 264 -11.89 1.86 -12.06
N HIS A 265 -12.93 2.60 -12.41
CA HIS A 265 -13.26 2.93 -13.79
C HIS A 265 -12.16 3.77 -14.48
N LEU A 266 -11.37 4.54 -13.72
CA LEU A 266 -10.19 5.23 -14.27
C LEU A 266 -9.06 4.24 -14.59
N ASP A 267 -8.93 3.15 -13.82
CA ASP A 267 -7.96 2.10 -14.16
C ASP A 267 -8.32 1.45 -15.50
N LEU A 268 -9.62 1.13 -15.70
CA LEU A 268 -10.14 0.58 -16.96
C LEU A 268 -9.90 1.54 -18.15
N LEU A 269 -10.16 2.84 -17.97
CA LEU A 269 -9.87 3.86 -18.99
C LEU A 269 -8.39 3.90 -19.37
N GLY A 270 -7.50 3.71 -18.39
CA GLY A 270 -6.06 3.61 -18.61
C GLY A 270 -5.71 2.38 -19.45
N GLU A 271 -6.24 1.21 -19.06
CA GLU A 271 -6.00 -0.06 -19.75
C GLU A 271 -6.50 -0.05 -21.20
N GLU A 272 -7.69 0.51 -21.46
CA GLU A 272 -8.23 0.68 -22.82
C GLU A 272 -7.32 1.54 -23.72
N LYS A 273 -6.53 2.44 -23.12
CA LYS A 273 -5.54 3.27 -23.81
C LYS A 273 -4.15 2.63 -23.88
N GLY A 274 -4.02 1.36 -23.49
CA GLY A 274 -2.75 0.63 -23.45
C GLY A 274 -1.80 1.10 -22.35
N LEU A 275 -2.33 1.68 -21.28
CA LEU A 275 -1.55 2.11 -20.11
C LEU A 275 -1.67 1.09 -18.98
N HIS A 276 -0.63 1.00 -18.16
CA HIS A 276 -0.55 0.03 -17.06
C HIS A 276 -0.46 0.71 -15.68
N LYS A 277 -1.07 0.10 -14.67
CA LYS A 277 -0.89 0.48 -13.26
C LYS A 277 0.38 -0.16 -12.70
N LYS A 278 1.11 0.55 -11.85
CA LYS A 278 2.23 0.00 -11.05
C LYS A 278 2.04 0.31 -9.57
N GLY A 279 2.81 -0.37 -8.72
CA GLY A 279 2.91 -0.08 -7.29
C GLY A 279 1.86 -0.73 -6.39
N SER A 280 0.84 -1.39 -6.95
CA SER A 280 -0.13 -2.14 -6.13
C SER A 280 0.51 -3.38 -5.50
N ILE A 281 0.11 -3.73 -4.27
CA ILE A 281 0.54 -4.96 -3.60
C ILE A 281 0.01 -6.22 -4.25
N MET A 282 -1.15 -6.13 -4.90
CA MET A 282 -1.80 -7.28 -5.54
C MET A 282 -1.21 -7.61 -6.92
N LEU A 283 -0.44 -6.69 -7.50
CA LEU A 283 0.20 -6.86 -8.79
C LEU A 283 1.68 -7.18 -8.57
N ALA A 284 2.22 -8.09 -9.37
CA ALA A 284 3.67 -8.26 -9.46
C ALA A 284 4.30 -6.95 -9.96
N ASN A 285 5.46 -6.59 -9.41
CA ASN A 285 6.27 -5.48 -9.86
C ASN A 285 7.00 -5.86 -11.17
N SER A 286 6.25 -6.03 -12.26
CA SER A 286 6.82 -6.11 -13.62
C SER A 286 7.11 -4.73 -14.19
#